data_AF-A0A9E6X5H7-F1
#
_entry.id   AF-A0A9E6X5H7-F1
#
_cell.length_a   1.000
_cell.length_b   1.000
_cell.length_c   1.000
_cell.angle_alpha   90.00
_cell.angle_beta   90.00
_cell.angle_gamma   90.00
#
_symmetry.space_group_name_H-M   'P 1'
#
loop_
_entity.id
_entity.type
_entity.pdbx_description
1 polymer ?
#
loop_
_entity_poly.entity_id
_entity_poly.type
_entity_poly.pdbx_seq_one_letter_code
_entity_poly.pdbx_strand_id
1 'polypeptide(L)'
;MARGRQDDRLDAPKGLRTPVLGSSSRRGRADQNDRFGRFTEWIARAMGTPWFILGLTIFVAAWMAWNTLVPPAWRFDSAALGFIALTLVLSLQASYAAPLILLAQNRQDDRDRVQIEQDRQRAERNLADTEYLAREVVALRLAVRDMATKDFIRAELRALLEDLEERDAGEGETTRA
;
A
#
# COMPACT_ATOMS: atom_id res chain seq x y z
N MET A 1 6.48 55.73 17.58
CA MET A 1 6.52 54.26 17.46
C MET A 1 5.40 53.82 16.53
N ALA A 2 5.75 53.05 15.50
CA ALA A 2 4.94 52.81 14.30
C ALA A 2 3.83 51.78 14.52
N ARG A 3 2.69 52.03 13.87
CA ARG A 3 1.48 51.19 13.84
C ARG A 3 1.73 50.03 12.85
N GLY A 4 1.95 48.82 13.36
CA GLY A 4 2.08 47.61 12.56
C GLY A 4 0.72 47.15 12.05
N ARG A 5 0.52 47.32 10.75
CA ARG A 5 -0.60 46.82 9.95
C ARG A 5 -0.40 45.31 9.77
N GLN A 6 -1.31 44.49 10.33
CA GLN A 6 -1.40 43.07 9.97
C GLN A 6 -2.55 42.91 8.98
N ASP A 7 -2.17 42.89 7.71
CA ASP A 7 -2.97 42.39 6.60
C ASP A 7 -3.02 40.86 6.71
N ASP A 8 -4.07 40.34 7.35
CA ASP A 8 -4.34 38.90 7.39
C ASP A 8 -5.29 38.52 6.24
N ARG A 9 -4.66 38.38 5.06
CA ARG A 9 -4.93 37.44 3.97
C ARG A 9 -6.38 36.95 3.80
N LEU A 10 -7.07 37.60 2.86
CA LEU A 10 -8.37 37.22 2.30
C LEU A 10 -8.26 36.10 1.24
N ASP A 11 -7.71 34.94 1.58
CA ASP A 11 -7.68 33.78 0.65
C ASP A 11 -7.91 32.45 1.38
N ALA A 12 -9.17 32.19 1.73
CA ALA A 12 -9.64 30.85 2.06
C ALA A 12 -10.88 30.54 1.20
N PRO A 13 -10.85 29.51 0.33
CA PRO A 13 -12.02 29.17 -0.47
C PRO A 13 -13.18 28.77 0.45
N LYS A 14 -14.32 29.44 0.26
CA LYS A 14 -15.61 29.11 0.92
C LYS A 14 -16.12 27.77 0.41
N GLY A 15 -15.72 26.69 1.07
CA GLY A 15 -16.30 25.36 0.94
C GLY A 15 -17.07 24.97 2.20
N LEU A 16 -18.34 24.60 2.00
CA LEU A 16 -19.34 24.10 2.95
C LEU A 16 -18.80 23.60 4.31
N ARG A 17 -19.13 24.33 5.39
CA ARG A 17 -19.16 23.77 6.75
C ARG A 17 -20.50 23.05 6.94
N THR A 18 -20.55 21.77 6.62
CA THR A 18 -21.65 20.89 7.03
C THR A 18 -21.51 20.65 8.54
N PRO A 19 -22.52 20.95 9.38
CA PRO A 19 -22.45 20.63 10.80
C PRO A 19 -22.55 19.11 10.97
N VAL A 20 -21.44 18.46 11.31
CA VAL A 20 -21.41 17.02 11.63
C VAL A 20 -22.06 16.83 13.00
N LEU A 21 -23.38 16.63 13.00
CA LEU A 21 -24.11 16.06 14.12
C LEU A 21 -23.66 14.59 14.30
N GLY A 22 -23.20 14.25 15.51
CA GLY A 22 -23.25 12.88 16.04
C GLY A 22 -22.15 11.90 15.58
N SER A 23 -20.89 12.13 15.98
CA SER A 23 -19.82 11.10 15.92
C SER A 23 -19.33 10.69 17.32
N SER A 24 -20.21 10.68 18.31
CA SER A 24 -19.91 10.18 19.66
C SER A 24 -20.18 8.68 19.84
N SER A 25 -20.80 8.00 18.86
CA SER A 25 -21.18 6.58 18.96
C SER A 25 -20.19 5.57 18.36
N ARG A 26 -19.14 6.03 17.65
CA ARG A 26 -18.12 5.11 17.06
C ARG A 26 -17.04 4.65 18.04
N ARG A 27 -16.85 5.37 19.15
CA ARG A 27 -15.73 5.13 20.08
C ARG A 27 -15.91 3.85 20.91
N GLY A 28 -17.15 3.43 21.18
CA GLY A 28 -17.44 2.18 21.92
C GLY A 28 -17.39 0.89 21.09
N ARG A 29 -17.50 0.98 19.76
CA ARG A 29 -17.45 -0.19 18.85
C ARG A 29 -16.01 -0.51 18.42
N ALA A 30 -15.14 0.50 18.37
CA ALA A 30 -13.73 0.34 18.06
C ALA A 30 -12.97 -0.46 19.15
N ASP A 31 -13.27 -0.19 20.43
CA ASP A 31 -12.53 -0.78 21.56
C ASP A 31 -12.79 -2.30 21.75
N GLN A 32 -14.03 -2.75 21.50
CA GLN A 32 -14.36 -4.19 21.48
C GLN A 32 -13.75 -4.91 20.27
N ASN A 33 -13.68 -4.23 19.13
CA ASN A 33 -13.04 -4.77 17.92
C ASN A 33 -11.53 -4.91 18.07
N ASP A 34 -10.91 -4.14 18.97
CA ASP A 34 -9.47 -4.14 19.21
C ASP A 34 -9.02 -5.37 20.02
N ARG A 35 -9.78 -5.74 21.07
CA ARG A 35 -9.47 -6.95 21.87
C ARG A 35 -9.65 -8.24 21.08
N PHE A 36 -10.79 -8.38 20.38
CA PHE A 36 -11.03 -9.52 19.49
C PHE A 36 -10.07 -9.51 18.30
N GLY A 37 -9.75 -8.34 17.75
CA GLY A 37 -8.78 -8.17 16.67
C GLY A 37 -7.40 -8.71 17.05
N ARG A 38 -6.85 -8.29 18.20
CA ARG A 38 -5.55 -8.78 18.71
C ARG A 38 -5.54 -10.29 18.98
N PHE A 39 -6.65 -10.84 19.50
CA PHE A 39 -6.79 -12.29 19.71
C PHE A 39 -6.79 -13.06 18.39
N THR A 40 -7.56 -12.58 17.39
CA THR A 40 -7.59 -13.21 16.06
C THR A 40 -6.25 -13.11 15.34
N GLU A 41 -5.51 -12.00 15.50
CA GLU A 41 -4.17 -11.83 14.91
C GLU A 41 -3.15 -12.77 15.57
N TRP A 42 -3.23 -12.98 16.89
CA TRP A 42 -2.42 -13.98 17.58
C TRP A 42 -2.75 -15.40 17.11
N ILE A 43 -4.03 -15.76 17.02
CA ILE A 43 -4.46 -17.07 16.50
C ILE A 43 -3.99 -17.27 15.06
N ALA A 44 -4.14 -16.27 14.19
CA ALA A 44 -3.73 -16.35 12.79
C ALA A 44 -2.21 -16.59 12.65
N ARG A 45 -1.39 -15.88 13.45
CA ARG A 45 0.06 -16.12 13.50
C ARG A 45 0.40 -17.50 14.09
N ALA A 46 -0.32 -17.93 15.12
CA ALA A 46 -0.11 -19.24 15.75
C ALA A 46 -0.43 -20.38 14.78
N MET A 47 -1.58 -20.36 14.09
CA MET A 47 -1.99 -21.40 13.14
C MET A 47 -1.11 -21.47 11.88
N GLY A 48 -0.53 -20.35 11.44
CA GLY A 48 0.37 -20.32 10.28
C GLY A 48 1.79 -20.84 10.53
N THR A 49 2.13 -21.18 11.79
CA THR A 49 3.50 -21.56 12.17
C THR A 49 3.61 -23.09 12.34
N PRO A 50 4.66 -23.75 11.82
CA PRO A 50 4.86 -25.21 11.97
C PRO A 50 4.98 -25.66 13.43
N TRP A 51 5.32 -24.75 14.33
CA TRP A 51 5.36 -24.98 15.78
C TRP A 51 3.99 -25.35 16.38
N PHE A 52 2.89 -24.87 15.82
CA PHE A 52 1.54 -25.23 16.31
C PHE A 52 1.25 -26.71 16.10
N ILE A 53 1.58 -27.24 14.93
CA ILE A 53 1.40 -28.66 14.60
C ILE A 53 2.27 -29.51 15.53
N LEU A 54 3.54 -29.15 15.72
CA LEU A 54 4.43 -29.84 16.65
C LEU A 54 3.90 -29.85 18.08
N GLY A 55 3.41 -28.72 18.59
CA GLY A 55 2.82 -28.62 19.92
C GLY A 55 1.59 -29.52 20.07
N LEU A 56 0.69 -29.54 19.08
CA LEU A 56 -0.48 -30.41 19.07
C LEU A 56 -0.10 -31.90 19.05
N THR A 57 0.90 -32.28 18.23
CA THR A 57 1.41 -33.65 18.18
C THR A 57 2.00 -34.09 19.53
N ILE A 58 2.80 -33.23 20.17
CA ILE A 58 3.37 -33.51 21.49
C ILE A 58 2.25 -33.65 22.54
N PHE A 59 1.24 -32.79 22.51
CA PHE A 59 0.09 -32.88 23.40
C PHE A 59 -0.65 -34.21 23.26
N VAL A 60 -0.97 -34.62 22.03
CA VAL A 60 -1.64 -35.90 21.75
C VAL A 60 -0.79 -37.08 22.22
N ALA A 61 0.51 -37.07 21.91
CA ALA A 61 1.44 -38.12 22.33
C ALA A 61 1.55 -38.21 23.87
N ALA A 62 1.66 -37.07 24.54
CA ALA A 62 1.72 -37.00 26.00
C ALA A 62 0.42 -37.49 26.65
N TRP A 63 -0.73 -37.14 26.09
CA TRP A 63 -2.04 -37.62 26.57
C TRP A 63 -2.16 -39.14 26.47
N MET A 64 -1.77 -39.70 25.34
CA MET A 64 -1.75 -41.16 25.12
C MET A 64 -0.79 -41.85 26.08
N ALA A 65 0.43 -41.31 26.25
CA ALA A 65 1.43 -41.84 27.17
C ALA A 65 0.94 -41.82 28.63
N TRP A 66 0.34 -40.70 29.06
CA TRP A 66 -0.21 -40.58 30.42
C TRP A 66 -1.30 -41.61 30.68
N ASN A 67 -2.30 -41.71 29.80
CA ASN A 67 -3.42 -42.60 29.97
C ASN A 67 -3.09 -44.09 29.77
N THR A 68 -1.94 -44.41 29.16
CA THR A 68 -1.45 -45.80 29.05
C THR A 68 -0.58 -46.22 30.23
N LEU A 69 0.33 -45.35 30.69
CA LEU A 69 1.31 -45.66 31.72
C LEU A 69 0.75 -45.58 33.15
N VAL A 70 -0.29 -44.78 33.38
CA VAL A 70 -0.92 -44.61 34.70
C VAL A 70 -1.72 -45.87 35.11
N PRO A 71 -1.76 -46.24 36.41
CA PRO A 71 -2.54 -47.38 36.90
C PRO A 71 -4.04 -47.27 36.57
N PRO A 72 -4.76 -48.40 36.36
CA PRO A 72 -6.15 -48.41 35.90
C PRO A 72 -7.13 -47.55 36.71
N ALA A 73 -6.89 -47.41 38.01
CA ALA A 73 -7.74 -46.62 38.90
C ALA A 73 -7.70 -45.10 38.61
N TRP A 74 -6.68 -44.61 37.89
CA TRP A 74 -6.46 -43.18 37.62
C TRP A 74 -6.51 -42.89 36.10
N ARG A 75 -6.88 -43.88 35.28
CA ARG A 75 -7.03 -43.70 33.83
C ARG A 75 -8.35 -43.00 33.54
N PHE A 76 -8.27 -41.74 33.12
CA PHE A 76 -9.43 -40.97 32.69
C PHE A 76 -9.89 -41.39 31.28
N ASP A 77 -8.95 -41.67 30.38
CA ASP A 77 -9.21 -42.01 28.98
C ASP A 77 -8.50 -43.32 28.58
N SER A 78 -9.13 -44.45 28.91
CA SER A 78 -8.51 -45.76 28.77
C SER A 78 -8.24 -46.16 27.31
N ALA A 79 -7.02 -46.64 27.04
CA ALA A 79 -6.63 -47.14 25.72
C ALA A 79 -7.51 -48.30 25.21
N ALA A 80 -8.10 -49.10 26.10
CA ALA A 80 -9.02 -50.19 25.74
C ALA A 80 -10.31 -49.70 25.05
N LEU A 81 -10.71 -48.44 25.31
CA LEU A 81 -11.87 -47.78 24.69
C LEU A 81 -11.45 -46.90 23.51
N GLY A 82 -10.18 -46.95 23.08
CA GLY A 82 -9.69 -46.22 21.92
C GLY A 82 -9.54 -44.71 22.09
N PHE A 83 -9.33 -44.22 23.33
CA PHE A 83 -9.21 -42.79 23.63
C PHE A 83 -10.43 -41.95 23.21
N ILE A 84 -11.62 -42.40 23.65
CA ILE A 84 -12.89 -41.75 23.29
C ILE A 84 -12.92 -40.28 23.75
N ALA A 85 -12.34 -39.95 24.91
CA ALA A 85 -12.35 -38.59 25.43
C ALA A 85 -11.48 -37.66 24.57
N LEU A 86 -10.27 -38.11 24.21
CA LEU A 86 -9.41 -37.40 23.27
C LEU A 86 -10.12 -37.17 21.93
N THR A 87 -10.79 -38.20 21.42
CA THR A 87 -11.51 -38.13 20.14
C THR A 87 -12.65 -37.12 20.19
N LEU A 88 -13.42 -37.10 21.28
CA LEU A 88 -14.51 -36.14 21.49
C LEU A 88 -13.97 -34.70 21.56
N VAL A 89 -12.86 -34.48 22.27
CA VAL A 89 -12.22 -33.16 22.37
C VAL A 89 -11.69 -32.69 21.01
N LEU A 90 -11.03 -33.56 20.24
CA LEU A 90 -10.53 -33.21 18.91
C LEU A 90 -11.68 -32.92 17.93
N SER A 91 -12.78 -33.67 18.01
CA SER A 91 -13.97 -33.43 17.18
C SER A 91 -14.63 -32.10 17.52
N LEU A 92 -14.71 -31.76 18.82
CA LEU A 92 -15.21 -30.47 19.28
C LEU A 92 -14.28 -29.33 18.83
N GLN A 93 -12.96 -29.50 18.92
CA GLN A 93 -11.98 -28.52 18.49
C GLN A 93 -12.13 -28.19 17.01
N ALA A 94 -12.29 -29.20 16.15
CA ALA A 94 -12.53 -29.00 14.72
C ALA A 94 -13.85 -28.26 14.46
N SER A 95 -14.92 -28.61 15.19
CA SER A 95 -16.23 -27.97 15.05
C SER A 95 -16.22 -26.48 15.43
N TYR A 96 -15.52 -26.11 16.50
CA TYR A 96 -15.40 -24.71 16.92
C TYR A 96 -14.35 -23.91 16.12
N ALA A 97 -13.39 -24.59 15.48
CA ALA A 97 -12.44 -23.94 14.59
C ALA A 97 -13.13 -23.31 13.37
N ALA A 98 -14.11 -24.01 12.76
CA ALA A 98 -14.82 -23.53 11.57
C ALA A 98 -15.44 -22.12 11.73
N PRO A 99 -16.26 -21.82 12.75
CA PRO A 99 -16.83 -20.48 12.92
C PRO A 99 -15.77 -19.41 13.24
N LEU A 100 -14.70 -19.75 13.97
CA LEU A 100 -13.60 -18.82 14.22
C LEU A 100 -12.83 -18.50 12.95
N ILE A 101 -12.58 -19.50 12.10
CA ILE A 101 -11.94 -19.34 10.80
C ILE A 101 -12.79 -18.44 9.91
N LEU A 102 -14.11 -18.64 9.87
CA LEU A 102 -15.02 -17.76 9.10
C LEU A 102 -14.96 -16.30 9.56
N LEU A 103 -14.89 -16.06 10.88
CA LEU A 103 -14.74 -14.69 11.40
C LEU A 103 -13.38 -14.08 11.05
N ALA A 104 -12.31 -14.89 11.07
CA ALA A 104 -10.98 -14.45 10.65
C ALA A 104 -10.92 -14.15 9.15
N GLN A 105 -11.57 -14.99 8.33
CA GLN A 105 -11.67 -14.83 6.88
C GLN A 105 -12.46 -13.58 6.50
N ASN A 106 -13.66 -13.35 7.07
CA ASN A 106 -14.43 -12.13 6.80
C ASN A 106 -13.61 -10.85 7.07
N ARG A 107 -12.80 -10.85 8.13
CA ARG A 107 -11.92 -9.71 8.44
C ARG A 107 -10.74 -9.58 7.48
N GLN A 108 -10.23 -10.69 6.96
CA GLN A 108 -9.18 -10.67 5.94
C GLN A 108 -9.75 -10.14 4.63
N ASP A 109 -10.90 -10.63 4.20
CA ASP A 109 -11.61 -10.21 2.99
C ASP A 109 -11.94 -8.71 3.03
N ASP A 110 -12.37 -8.18 4.19
CA ASP A 110 -12.61 -6.75 4.38
C ASP A 110 -11.33 -5.91 4.16
N ARG A 111 -10.18 -6.37 4.66
CA ARG A 111 -8.89 -5.69 4.45
C ARG A 111 -8.45 -5.78 2.99
N ASP A 112 -8.54 -6.96 2.40
CA ASP A 112 -8.14 -7.21 1.02
C ASP A 112 -9.00 -6.36 0.07
N ARG A 113 -10.30 -6.20 0.34
CA ARG A 113 -11.18 -5.29 -0.41
C ARG A 113 -10.73 -3.84 -0.35
N VAL A 114 -10.36 -3.34 0.83
CA VAL A 114 -9.85 -1.96 0.99
C VAL A 114 -8.53 -1.79 0.24
N GLN A 115 -7.65 -2.78 0.30
CA GLN A 115 -6.38 -2.75 -0.42
C GLN A 115 -6.58 -2.72 -1.94
N ILE A 116 -7.49 -3.55 -2.47
CA ILE A 116 -7.84 -3.59 -3.90
C ILE A 116 -8.40 -2.23 -4.36
N GLU A 117 -9.27 -1.61 -3.58
CA GLU A 117 -9.83 -0.29 -3.92
C GLU A 117 -8.75 0.80 -3.96
N GLN A 118 -7.82 0.79 -3.00
CA GLN A 118 -6.70 1.71 -2.99
C GLN A 118 -5.75 1.49 -4.17
N ASP A 119 -5.44 0.23 -4.49
CA ASP A 119 -4.58 -0.10 -5.63
C ASP A 119 -5.23 0.30 -6.96
N ARG A 120 -6.55 0.15 -7.07
CA ARG A 120 -7.30 0.65 -8.23
C ARG A 120 -7.19 2.17 -8.37
N GLN A 121 -7.42 2.92 -7.29
CA GLN A 121 -7.29 4.38 -7.32
C GLN A 121 -5.86 4.84 -7.65
N ARG A 122 -4.85 4.13 -7.14
CA ARG A 122 -3.45 4.37 -7.48
C ARG A 122 -3.18 4.10 -8.96
N ALA A 123 -3.69 3.00 -9.50
CA ALA A 123 -3.55 2.67 -10.91
C ALA A 123 -4.20 3.72 -11.82
N GLU A 124 -5.40 4.20 -11.48
CA GLU A 124 -6.08 5.27 -12.21
C GLU A 124 -5.27 6.58 -12.19
N ARG A 125 -4.69 6.95 -11.04
CA ARG A 125 -3.78 8.13 -10.95
C ARG A 125 -2.50 7.94 -11.76
N ASN A 126 -1.87 6.77 -11.68
CA ASN A 126 -0.66 6.48 -12.45
C ASN A 126 -0.90 6.54 -13.96
N LEU A 127 -2.08 6.07 -14.42
CA LEU A 127 -2.47 6.19 -15.83
C LEU A 127 -2.62 7.68 -16.22
N ALA A 128 -3.31 8.48 -15.41
CA ALA A 128 -3.48 9.91 -15.66
C ALA A 128 -2.13 10.66 -15.69
N ASP A 129 -1.22 10.35 -14.75
CA ASP A 129 0.12 10.93 -14.70
C ASP A 129 0.94 10.52 -15.94
N THR A 130 0.81 9.27 -16.37
CA THR A 130 1.48 8.77 -17.59
C THR A 130 0.95 9.47 -18.84
N GLU A 131 -0.38 9.66 -18.95
CA GLU A 131 -0.99 10.42 -20.05
C GLU A 131 -0.56 11.89 -20.04
N TYR A 132 -0.47 12.50 -18.85
CA TYR A 132 0.02 13.86 -18.69
C TYR A 132 1.47 13.99 -19.17
N LEU A 133 2.35 13.13 -18.67
CA LEU A 133 3.76 13.10 -19.08
C LEU A 133 3.90 12.84 -20.59
N ALA A 134 3.09 11.95 -21.17
CA ALA A 134 3.11 11.71 -22.61
C ALA A 134 2.75 12.98 -23.41
N ARG A 135 1.74 13.75 -22.98
CA ARG A 135 1.37 15.03 -23.62
C ARG A 135 2.47 16.08 -23.48
N GLU A 136 3.04 16.22 -22.29
CA GLU A 136 4.16 17.14 -22.04
C GLU A 136 5.39 16.79 -22.89
N VAL A 137 5.74 15.50 -23.01
CA VAL A 137 6.84 15.04 -23.86
C VAL A 137 6.58 15.35 -25.35
N VAL A 138 5.34 15.17 -25.82
CA VAL A 138 4.98 15.54 -27.21
C VAL A 138 5.08 17.05 -27.42
N ALA A 139 4.59 17.85 -26.49
CA ALA A 139 4.69 19.32 -26.55
C ALA A 139 6.16 19.78 -26.55
N LEU A 140 6.99 19.23 -25.66
CA LEU A 140 8.43 19.49 -25.61
C LEU A 140 9.12 19.09 -26.91
N ARG A 141 8.78 17.92 -27.49
CA ARG A 141 9.34 17.45 -28.76
C ARG A 141 9.02 18.41 -29.92
N LEU A 142 7.81 18.94 -29.98
CA LEU A 142 7.42 19.92 -30.99
C LEU A 142 8.19 21.23 -30.82
N ALA A 143 8.28 21.76 -29.60
CA ALA A 143 9.04 22.96 -29.29
C ALA A 143 10.53 22.83 -29.66
N VAL A 144 11.16 21.69 -29.35
CA VAL A 144 12.55 21.39 -29.72
C VAL A 144 12.72 21.28 -31.24
N ARG A 145 11.76 20.66 -31.95
CA ARG A 145 11.80 20.54 -33.41
C ARG A 145 11.80 21.90 -34.09
N ASP A 146 10.97 22.83 -33.60
CA ASP A 146 10.82 24.14 -34.22
C ASP A 146 12.05 25.04 -33.98
N MET A 147 12.70 24.95 -32.81
CA MET A 147 13.97 25.65 -32.53
C MET A 147 15.16 25.13 -33.36
N ALA A 148 15.19 23.83 -33.68
CA ALA A 148 16.30 23.19 -34.39
C ALA A 148 16.05 23.02 -35.89
N THR A 149 15.22 23.87 -36.49
CA THR A 149 14.90 23.72 -37.92
C THR A 149 16.16 23.94 -38.76
N LYS A 150 16.45 23.01 -39.67
CA LYS A 150 17.62 23.06 -40.57
C LYS A 150 17.75 24.40 -41.30
N ASP A 151 16.61 25.02 -41.63
CA ASP A 151 16.59 26.31 -42.32
C ASP A 151 17.01 27.47 -41.42
N PHE A 152 16.72 27.44 -40.12
CA PHE A 152 17.25 28.41 -39.15
C PHE A 152 18.76 28.25 -39.00
N ILE A 153 19.24 27.02 -38.79
CA ILE A 153 20.68 26.74 -38.67
C ILE A 153 21.41 27.12 -39.97
N ARG A 154 20.82 26.85 -41.14
CA ARG A 154 21.37 27.23 -42.44
C ARG A 154 21.34 28.73 -42.69
N ALA A 155 20.29 29.43 -42.26
CA ALA A 155 20.19 30.87 -42.35
C ALA A 155 21.27 31.53 -41.48
N GLU A 156 21.46 31.06 -40.24
CA GLU A 156 22.46 31.62 -39.33
C GLU A 156 23.89 31.30 -39.78
N LEU A 157 24.15 30.10 -40.30
CA LEU A 157 25.42 29.77 -40.93
C LEU A 157 25.72 30.65 -42.15
N ARG A 158 24.71 30.98 -42.96
CA ARG A 158 24.88 31.89 -44.11
C ARG A 158 25.16 33.31 -43.65
N ALA A 159 24.39 33.82 -42.68
CA ALA A 159 24.60 35.15 -42.12
C ALA A 159 26.00 35.31 -41.52
N LEU A 160 26.47 34.30 -40.77
CA LEU A 160 27.84 34.29 -40.23
C LEU A 160 28.92 34.16 -41.31
N LEU A 161 28.67 33.41 -42.39
CA LEU A 161 29.58 33.33 -43.53
C LEU A 161 29.70 34.66 -44.27
N GLU A 162 28.56 35.33 -44.51
CA GLU A 162 28.50 36.62 -45.19
C GLU A 162 29.21 37.72 -44.38
N ASP A 163 29.03 37.74 -43.05
CA ASP A 163 29.74 38.66 -42.14
C ASP A 163 31.27 38.42 -42.14
N LEU A 164 31.72 37.17 -42.31
CA LEU A 164 33.13 36.85 -42.48
C LEU A 164 33.67 37.27 -43.84
N GLU A 165 32.91 37.07 -44.93
CA GLU A 165 33.29 37.52 -46.27
C GLU A 165 33.39 39.06 -46.34
N GLU A 166 32.47 39.79 -45.72
CA GLU A 166 32.53 41.26 -45.62
C GLU A 166 33.77 41.75 -44.87
N ARG A 167 34.17 41.05 -43.79
CA ARG A 167 35.40 41.36 -43.06
C ARG A 167 36.65 41.12 -43.90
N ASP A 168 36.73 40.01 -44.62
CA ASP A 168 37.87 39.67 -45.47
C ASP A 168 37.99 40.63 -46.67
N ALA A 169 36.85 41.07 -47.23
CA ALA A 169 36.81 42.09 -48.28
C ALA A 169 37.27 43.47 -47.78
N GLY A 170 36.89 43.85 -46.57
CA GLY A 170 37.35 45.09 -45.92
C GLY A 170 38.86 45.12 -45.67
N GLU A 171 39.46 43.99 -45.28
CA GLU A 171 40.92 43.90 -45.08
C GLU A 171 41.70 43.98 -46.40
N GLY A 172 41.16 43.43 -47.50
CA GLY A 172 41.74 43.49 -48.84
C GLY A 172 41.79 44.89 -49.46
N GLU A 173 40.85 45.77 -49.10
CA GLU A 173 40.78 47.14 -49.63
C GLU A 173 41.75 48.09 -48.92
N THR A 174 41.98 47.90 -47.61
CA THR A 174 43.03 48.63 -46.86
C THR A 174 44.45 48.31 -47.31
N THR A 175 44.70 47.18 -47.96
CA THR A 175 46.04 46.79 -48.45
C THR A 175 46.37 47.38 -49.83
N ARG A 176 45.41 47.99 -50.53
CA ARG A 176 45.59 48.58 -51.87
C ARG A 176 45.70 50.12 -51.90
N ALA A 177 45.73 50.78 -50.74
CA ALA A 177 46.01 52.22 -50.61
C ALA A 177 47.48 52.45 -50.20
#